data_AF-H3BW20-F1
#
_entry.id   AF-H3BW20-F1
#
_cell.length_a   1.000
_cell.length_b   1.000
_cell.length_c   1.000
_cell.angle_alpha   90.00
_cell.angle_beta   90.00
_cell.angle_gamma   90.00
#
_symmetry.space_group_name_H-M   'P 1'
#
loop_
_entity.id
_entity.type
_entity.pdbx_description
1 polymer ?
#
loop_
_entity_poly.entity_id
_entity_poly.type
_entity_poly.pdbx_seq_one_letter_code
_entity_poly.pdbx_strand_id
1 'polypeptide(L)' 'FSAQIPELTKCTVLMKERSRVEVTIRAMQHAGAGTLQVISDFDMTLTRFAHNGNRVPTTHNILDNRLLISEDCAKK' A
#
# COMPACT_ATOMS: atom_id res chain seq x y z
N PHE A 1 11.48 8.43 19.33
CA PHE A 1 10.78 8.46 18.03
C PHE A 1 10.18 7.11 17.67
N SER A 2 10.96 6.01 17.59
CA SER A 2 10.37 4.67 17.43
C SER A 2 9.32 4.31 18.49
N ALA A 3 9.56 4.63 19.77
CA ALA A 3 8.60 4.43 20.85
C ALA A 3 7.37 5.37 20.80
N GLN A 4 7.36 6.39 19.94
CA GLN A 4 6.26 7.34 19.78
C GLN A 4 5.38 7.03 18.56
N ILE A 5 5.80 6.11 17.67
CA ILE A 5 5.02 5.63 16.53
C ILE A 5 5.00 4.09 16.57
N PRO A 6 4.04 3.49 17.30
CA PRO A 6 3.98 2.03 17.51
C PRO A 6 3.96 1.22 16.20
N GLU A 7 3.47 1.79 15.11
CA GLU A 7 3.43 1.15 13.80
C GLU A 7 4.83 0.82 13.27
N LEU A 8 5.85 1.62 13.62
CA LEU A 8 7.23 1.43 13.21
C LEU A 8 7.99 0.39 14.07
N THR A 9 7.33 -0.22 15.06
CA THR A 9 7.92 -1.26 15.91
C THR A 9 7.35 -2.66 15.63
N LYS A 10 6.44 -2.81 14.66
CA LYS A 10 5.91 -4.11 14.25
C LYS A 10 7.01 -4.99 13.65
N CYS A 11 6.93 -6.31 13.85
CA CYS A 11 7.91 -7.27 13.31
C CYS A 11 7.94 -7.31 11.77
N THR A 12 6.87 -6.84 11.11
CA THR A 12 6.78 -6.74 9.65
C THR A 12 7.49 -5.51 9.08
N VAL A 13 7.98 -4.59 9.93
CA VAL A 13 8.66 -3.37 9.50
C VAL A 13 10.16 -3.54 9.63
N LEU A 14 10.83 -3.61 8.49
CA LEU A 14 12.27 -3.73 8.39
C LEU A 14 12.84 -2.45 7.79
N MET A 15 13.80 -1.82 8.47
CA MET A 15 14.44 -0.58 8.02
C MET A 15 15.94 -0.78 7.98
N LYS A 16 16.55 -0.56 6.81
CA LYS A 16 18.02 -0.62 6.66
C LYS A 16 18.73 0.47 7.47
N GLU A 17 18.22 1.70 7.41
CA GLU A 17 18.80 2.88 8.09
C GLU A 17 17.72 3.63 8.87
N ARG A 18 17.45 3.19 10.11
CA ARG A 18 16.37 3.75 10.94
C ARG A 18 16.50 5.27 11.15
N SER A 19 17.70 5.75 11.45
CA SER A 19 17.93 7.18 11.71
C SER A 19 17.58 8.06 10.51
N ARG A 20 17.87 7.59 9.28
CA ARG A 20 17.54 8.34 8.06
C ARG A 20 16.04 8.42 7.85
N VAL A 21 15.32 7.32 8.06
CA VAL A 21 13.84 7.27 7.97
C VAL A 21 13.21 8.25 8.96
N GLU A 22 13.71 8.31 10.19
CA GLU A 22 13.19 9.25 11.20
C GLU A 22 13.40 10.71 10.80
N VAL A 23 14.56 11.06 10.23
CA VAL A 23 14.83 12.40 9.69
C VAL A 23 13.87 12.74 8.56
N THR A 24 13.64 11.82 7.62
CA THR A 24 12.71 12.02 6.50
C THR A 24 11.26 12.24 6.98
N ILE A 25 10.79 11.43 7.94
CA ILE A 25 9.43 11.59 8.51
C ILE A 25 9.28 12.95 9.18
N ARG A 26 10.29 13.39 9.97
CA ARG A 26 10.26 14.72 10.58
C ARG A 26 10.24 15.81 9.53
N ALA A 27 11.06 15.72 8.48
CA ALA A 27 11.08 16.72 7.42
C ALA A 27 9.69 16.87 6.75
N MET A 28 9.03 15.75 6.44
CA MET A 28 7.66 15.76 5.90
C MET A 28 6.65 16.40 6.87
N GLN A 29 6.74 16.08 8.16
CA GLN A 29 5.86 16.68 9.18
C GLN A 29 6.05 18.20 9.30
N HIS A 30 7.28 18.68 9.29
CA HIS A 30 7.59 20.12 9.40
C HIS A 30 7.17 20.91 8.15
N ALA A 31 7.31 20.31 6.97
CA ALA A 31 6.93 20.94 5.70
C ALA A 31 5.39 21.06 5.54
N GLY A 32 4.64 20.16 6.18
CA GLY A 32 3.18 20.23 6.23
C GLY A 32 2.47 19.70 4.97
N ALA A 33 1.15 19.53 5.06
CA ALA A 33 0.36 18.82 4.06
C ALA A 33 0.40 19.43 2.65
N GLY A 34 0.54 20.76 2.55
CA GLY A 34 0.61 21.45 1.25
C GLY A 34 1.85 21.11 0.42
N THR A 35 2.83 20.43 1.00
CA THR A 35 4.08 20.01 0.33
C THR A 35 4.13 18.52 0.04
N LEU A 36 3.12 17.76 0.46
CA LEU A 36 3.11 16.30 0.36
C LEU A 36 2.26 15.83 -0.82
N GLN A 37 2.83 14.94 -1.63
CA GLN A 37 2.11 14.21 -2.68
C GLN A 37 2.38 12.71 -2.51
N VAL A 38 1.42 11.88 -2.91
CA VAL A 38 1.51 10.42 -2.82
C VAL A 38 1.51 9.85 -4.24
N ILE A 39 2.54 9.05 -4.54
CA ILE A 39 2.62 8.24 -5.75
C ILE A 39 2.75 6.79 -5.28
N SER A 40 1.82 5.93 -5.69
CA SER A 40 1.75 4.54 -5.27
C SER A 40 1.37 3.65 -6.44
N ASP A 41 1.88 2.43 -6.43
CA ASP A 41 1.33 1.33 -7.21
C ASP A 41 -0.04 0.89 -6.63
N PHE A 42 -0.80 0.10 -7.37
CA PHE A 42 -2.13 -0.36 -6.98
C PHE A 42 -2.16 -1.82 -6.53
N ASP A 43 -1.88 -2.75 -7.45
CA ASP A 43 -2.02 -4.18 -7.17
C ASP A 43 -0.99 -4.66 -6.14
N MET A 44 -1.46 -5.39 -5.14
CA MET A 44 -0.65 -5.90 -4.02
C MET A 44 0.03 -4.82 -3.15
N THR A 45 -0.19 -3.53 -3.45
CA THR A 45 0.26 -2.39 -2.64
C THR A 45 -0.92 -1.75 -1.91
N LEU A 46 -1.92 -1.27 -2.66
CA LEU A 46 -3.19 -0.80 -2.09
C LEU A 46 -4.19 -1.95 -1.93
N THR A 47 -4.17 -2.91 -2.87
CA THR A 47 -4.92 -4.16 -2.70
C THR A 47 -4.13 -5.14 -1.84
N ARG A 48 -4.84 -6.04 -1.15
CA ARG A 48 -4.19 -7.07 -0.32
C ARG A 48 -3.32 -7.96 -1.22
N PHE A 49 -2.31 -8.61 -0.62
CA PHE A 49 -1.60 -9.70 -1.31
C PHE A 49 -2.35 -11.04 -1.20
N ALA A 50 -2.92 -11.31 -0.02
CA ALA A 50 -3.66 -12.51 0.28
C ALA A 50 -4.76 -12.25 1.33
N HIS A 51 -5.77 -13.12 1.36
CA HIS A 51 -6.84 -13.13 2.35
C HIS A 51 -7.19 -14.58 2.70
N ASN A 52 -7.27 -14.91 4.00
CA ASN A 52 -7.54 -16.26 4.51
C ASN A 52 -6.63 -17.35 3.90
N GLY A 53 -5.35 -17.04 3.74
CA GLY A 53 -4.35 -17.96 3.15
C GLY A 53 -4.37 -18.06 1.63
N ASN A 54 -5.37 -17.48 0.95
CA ASN A 54 -5.48 -17.50 -0.50
C ASN A 54 -4.99 -16.19 -1.13
N ARG A 55 -4.31 -16.29 -2.27
CA ARG A 55 -3.89 -15.12 -3.05
C ARG A 55 -5.13 -14.39 -3.58
N VAL A 56 -5.15 -13.06 -3.48
CA VAL A 56 -6.23 -12.25 -4.06
C VAL A 56 -5.89 -11.88 -5.51
N PRO A 57 -6.88 -11.69 -6.39
CA PRO A 57 -6.64 -11.36 -7.79
C PRO A 57 -6.03 -9.95 -7.94
N THR A 58 -5.20 -9.78 -8.97
CA THR A 58 -4.83 -8.45 -9.49
C THR A 58 -5.99 -7.85 -10.28
N THR A 59 -5.89 -6.56 -10.64
CA THR A 59 -6.82 -5.91 -11.58
C THR A 59 -7.01 -6.71 -12.87
N HIS A 60 -5.92 -7.21 -13.46
CA HIS A 60 -5.97 -8.05 -14.66
C HIS A 60 -6.73 -9.36 -14.41
N ASN A 61 -6.47 -10.04 -13.28
CA ASN A 61 -7.15 -11.30 -12.95
C ASN A 61 -8.65 -11.13 -12.68
N ILE A 62 -9.09 -9.96 -12.22
CA ILE A 62 -10.53 -9.67 -12.08
C ILE A 62 -11.21 -9.66 -13.45
N LEU A 63 -10.56 -9.08 -14.46
CA LEU A 63 -11.10 -8.99 -15.82
C LEU A 63 -11.07 -10.36 -16.52
N ASP A 64 -9.94 -11.06 -16.48
CA ASP A 64 -9.76 -12.35 -17.17
C ASP A 64 -10.73 -13.41 -16.67
N ASN A 65 -10.90 -13.48 -15.35
CA ASN A 65 -11.76 -14.49 -14.73
C ASN A 65 -13.23 -14.03 -14.60
N ARG A 66 -13.58 -12.87 -15.18
CA ARG A 66 -14.91 -12.23 -15.08
C ARG A 66 -15.47 -12.23 -13.65
N LEU A 67 -14.61 -12.08 -12.65
CA LEU A 67 -15.00 -12.26 -11.25
C LEU A 67 -16.08 -11.28 -10.81
N LEU A 68 -16.18 -10.14 -11.50
CA LEU A 68 -17.06 -9.02 -11.17
C LEU A 68 -17.70 -8.34 -12.41
N ILE A 69 -17.58 -8.94 -13.60
CA ILE A 69 -18.12 -8.36 -14.85
C ILE A 69 -19.50 -8.96 -15.11
N SER A 70 -20.54 -8.13 -15.08
CA SER A 70 -21.87 -8.53 -15.55
C SER A 70 -21.85 -8.79 -17.06
N GLU A 71 -22.72 -9.67 -17.57
CA GLU A 71 -22.76 -10.02 -18.99
C GLU A 71 -22.96 -8.78 -19.91
N ASP A 72 -23.58 -7.72 -19.39
CA ASP A 72 -23.81 -6.47 -20.10
C ASP A 72 -22.51 -5.70 -20.41
N CYS A 73 -21.48 -5.82 -19.57
CA CYS A 73 -20.17 -5.22 -19.80
C CYS A 73 -19.25 -6.10 -20.68
N ALA A 74 -19.66 -7.33 -21.00
CA ALA A 74 -18.88 -8.27 -21.81
C ALA A 74 -19.18 -8.19 -23.32
N LYS A 75 -20.13 -7.35 -23.73
CA LYS A 75 -20.47 -7.12 -25.14
C LYS A 75 -19.59 -5.99 -25.70
N LYS A 76 -18.89 -6.30 -26.80
CA LYS A 76 -18.19 -5.29 -27.63
C LYS A 76 -19.17 -4.38 -28.33
#